data_AF-A0A9D9L438-F1
#
_entry.id   AF-A0A9D9L438-F1
#
_cell.length_a   1.000
_cell.length_b   1.000
_cell.length_c   1.000
_cell.angle_alpha   90.00
_cell.angle_beta   90.00
_cell.angle_gamma   90.00
#
_symmetry.space_group_name_H-M   'P 1'
#
loop_
_entity.id
_entity.type
_entity.pdbx_description
1 polymer ?
#
loop_
_entity_poly.entity_id
_entity_poly.type
_entity_poly.pdbx_seq_one_letter_code
_entity_poly.pdbx_strand_id
1 'polypeptide(L)'
;MIIDSHVHIFPDKIAEKAVAGIGKFYDLPMRHDGKLDTVFTEGRKAGIDKFVILSVATVPEQVASINNFLAENVRKHGDKLIGFCAMHPDFQGIEAELERAREMGLVGIKLHPDFQRFDIDDEKAFEIYRAAEGKMPVLFHTGDYRTGWSKPEKMAKVMDLFPNLDVIASHFGGWSEWERTPEAYKGRNV
;
A
#
# COMPACT_ATOMS: atom_id res chain seq x y z
N MET A 1 17.07 2.58 -15.60
CA MET A 1 16.51 1.86 -14.43
C MET A 1 15.01 2.07 -14.43
N ILE A 2 14.23 0.99 -14.43
CA ILE A 2 12.76 0.97 -14.38
C ILE A 2 12.36 0.33 -13.05
N ILE A 3 11.50 1.02 -12.29
CA ILE A 3 10.95 0.53 -11.04
C ILE A 3 9.44 0.42 -11.19
N ASP A 4 8.89 -0.77 -10.98
CA ASP A 4 7.45 -0.94 -10.83
C ASP A 4 7.06 -0.59 -9.40
N SER A 5 6.33 0.51 -9.24
CA SER A 5 6.00 1.09 -7.94
C SER A 5 4.78 0.45 -7.27
N HIS A 6 4.11 -0.51 -7.90
CA HIS A 6 2.85 -1.06 -7.36
C HIS A 6 2.69 -2.55 -7.66
N VAL A 7 3.36 -3.39 -6.87
CA VAL A 7 3.30 -4.85 -7.04
C VAL A 7 2.73 -5.53 -5.81
N HIS A 8 1.71 -6.35 -6.00
CA HIS A 8 1.16 -7.17 -4.93
C HIS A 8 1.75 -8.58 -4.95
N ILE A 9 2.27 -9.01 -3.80
CA ILE A 9 2.74 -10.39 -3.59
C ILE A 9 2.07 -11.01 -2.36
N PHE A 10 1.98 -12.34 -2.36
CA PHE A 10 1.42 -13.13 -1.26
C PHE A 10 2.28 -14.36 -1.00
N PRO A 11 2.25 -14.93 0.22
CA PRO A 11 2.80 -16.25 0.46
C PRO A 11 2.17 -17.28 -0.48
N ASP A 12 2.98 -18.14 -1.10
CA ASP A 12 2.55 -19.09 -2.14
C ASP A 12 1.33 -19.92 -1.74
N LYS A 13 1.24 -20.32 -0.47
CA LYS A 13 0.14 -21.12 0.08
C LYS A 13 -1.23 -20.45 -0.02
N ILE A 14 -1.27 -19.11 -0.09
CA ILE A 14 -2.51 -18.33 -0.13
C ILE A 14 -2.65 -17.49 -1.40
N ALA A 15 -1.62 -17.42 -2.25
CA ALA A 15 -1.54 -16.46 -3.34
C ALA A 15 -2.71 -16.57 -4.33
N GLU A 16 -3.01 -17.78 -4.80
CA GLU A 16 -4.11 -17.99 -5.76
C GLU A 16 -5.48 -17.66 -5.15
N LYS A 17 -5.69 -17.97 -3.87
CA LYS A 17 -6.93 -17.62 -3.15
C LYS A 17 -7.05 -16.10 -2.97
N ALA A 18 -5.95 -15.43 -2.62
CA ALA A 18 -5.93 -13.98 -2.47
C ALA A 18 -6.24 -13.28 -3.79
N VAL A 19 -5.59 -13.71 -4.88
CA VAL A 19 -5.85 -13.23 -6.24
C VAL A 19 -7.29 -13.44 -6.65
N ALA A 20 -7.85 -14.64 -6.44
CA ALA A 20 -9.25 -14.93 -6.76
C ALA A 20 -10.21 -14.04 -5.95
N GLY A 21 -9.90 -13.79 -4.67
CA GLY A 21 -10.67 -12.87 -3.82
C GLY A 21 -10.65 -11.44 -4.35
N ILE A 22 -9.49 -10.95 -4.79
CA ILE A 22 -9.33 -9.62 -5.38
C ILE A 22 -10.10 -9.53 -6.71
N GLY A 23 -9.95 -10.52 -7.59
CA GLY A 23 -10.67 -10.58 -8.86
C GLY A 23 -12.18 -10.55 -8.67
N LYS A 24 -12.69 -11.32 -7.70
CA LYS A 24 -14.13 -11.29 -7.34
C LYS A 24 -14.55 -9.94 -6.77
N PHE A 25 -13.71 -9.29 -5.96
CA PHE A 25 -14.05 -8.00 -5.37
C PHE A 25 -14.19 -6.92 -6.44
N TYR A 26 -13.23 -6.81 -7.36
CA TYR A 26 -13.24 -5.80 -8.41
C TYR A 26 -14.03 -6.21 -9.67
N ASP A 27 -14.57 -7.43 -9.72
CA ASP A 27 -15.17 -8.02 -10.93
C ASP A 27 -14.22 -7.99 -12.13
N LEU A 28 -12.96 -8.39 -11.91
CA LEU A 28 -11.90 -8.36 -12.91
C LEU A 28 -11.28 -9.75 -13.13
N PRO A 29 -10.98 -10.11 -14.39
CA PRO A 29 -10.21 -11.31 -14.69
C PRO A 29 -8.75 -11.13 -14.23
N MET A 30 -8.30 -12.02 -13.34
CA MET A 30 -6.91 -12.02 -12.86
C MET A 30 -6.03 -12.86 -13.78
N ARG A 31 -4.92 -12.29 -14.24
CA ARG A 31 -3.99 -12.93 -15.18
C ARG A 31 -2.93 -13.81 -14.53
N HIS A 32 -2.45 -13.42 -13.35
CA HIS A 32 -1.29 -14.02 -12.68
C HIS A 32 -1.63 -14.46 -11.26
N ASP A 33 -0.77 -15.27 -10.65
CA ASP A 33 -1.04 -16.02 -9.42
C ASP A 33 -0.65 -15.34 -8.11
N GLY A 34 -0.07 -14.13 -8.18
CA GLY A 34 0.32 -13.34 -7.01
C GLY A 34 1.59 -13.83 -6.31
N LYS A 35 2.36 -14.73 -6.94
CA LYS A 35 3.62 -15.26 -6.41
C LYS A 35 4.80 -14.41 -6.87
N LEU A 36 5.85 -14.35 -6.03
CA LEU A 36 7.06 -13.58 -6.32
C LEU A 36 7.82 -14.09 -7.57
N ASP A 37 7.85 -15.40 -7.78
CA ASP A 37 8.51 -16.00 -8.95
C ASP A 37 7.88 -15.55 -10.26
N THR A 38 6.55 -15.38 -10.29
CA THR A 38 5.83 -14.83 -11.44
C THR A 38 6.20 -13.36 -11.66
N VAL A 39 6.29 -12.55 -10.60
CA VAL A 39 6.74 -11.15 -10.67
C VAL A 39 8.13 -11.06 -11.29
N PHE A 40 9.10 -11.86 -10.83
CA PHE A 40 10.45 -11.84 -11.40
C PHE A 40 10.51 -12.34 -12.84
N THR A 41 9.70 -13.35 -13.19
CA THR A 41 9.66 -13.90 -14.54
C THR A 41 9.10 -12.89 -15.53
N GLU A 42 7.95 -12.29 -15.23
CA GLU A 42 7.30 -11.32 -16.11
C GLU A 42 8.03 -9.98 -16.11
N GLY A 43 8.51 -9.53 -14.95
CA GLY A 43 9.26 -8.28 -14.85
C GLY A 43 10.58 -8.30 -15.62
N ARG A 44 11.27 -9.45 -15.68
CA ARG A 44 12.45 -9.62 -16.55
C ARG A 44 12.11 -9.46 -18.03
N LYS A 45 10.98 -10.03 -18.47
CA LYS A 45 10.51 -9.90 -19.87
C LYS A 45 10.15 -8.44 -20.20
N ALA A 46 9.64 -7.70 -19.23
CA ALA A 46 9.28 -6.29 -19.36
C ALA A 46 10.47 -5.31 -19.17
N GLY A 47 11.64 -5.79 -18.78
CA GLY A 47 12.81 -4.94 -18.51
C GLY A 47 12.73 -4.13 -17.22
N ILE A 48 12.00 -4.62 -16.21
CA ILE A 48 11.88 -3.98 -14.88
C ILE A 48 13.08 -4.38 -14.02
N ASP A 49 13.73 -3.38 -13.40
CA ASP A 49 14.92 -3.57 -12.56
C ASP A 49 14.56 -3.80 -11.09
N LYS A 50 13.55 -3.08 -10.58
CA LYS A 50 13.08 -3.21 -9.18
C LYS A 50 11.57 -3.17 -9.03
N PHE A 51 11.07 -3.70 -7.93
CA PHE A 51 9.66 -3.76 -7.59
C PHE A 51 9.42 -3.22 -6.18
N VAL A 52 8.44 -2.34 -6.04
CA VAL A 52 7.89 -1.95 -4.75
C VAL A 52 6.79 -2.96 -4.40
N ILE A 53 7.07 -3.81 -3.41
CA ILE A 53 6.17 -4.88 -2.98
C ILE A 53 5.22 -4.39 -1.88
N LEU A 54 3.93 -4.62 -2.11
CA LEU A 54 2.80 -4.09 -1.36
C LEU A 54 1.88 -5.25 -0.97
N SER A 55 1.71 -5.51 0.32
CA SER A 55 0.65 -6.40 0.81
C SER A 55 -0.28 -5.61 1.73
N VAL A 56 -1.54 -6.03 1.84
CA VAL A 56 -2.57 -5.33 2.62
C VAL A 56 -3.04 -6.25 3.74
N ALA A 57 -2.97 -5.77 4.98
CA ALA A 57 -3.62 -6.41 6.11
C ALA A 57 -5.11 -6.03 6.08
N THR A 58 -6.00 -6.96 5.77
CA THR A 58 -7.45 -6.70 5.73
C THR A 58 -8.10 -6.73 7.12
N VAL A 59 -7.37 -7.27 8.10
CA VAL A 59 -7.71 -7.29 9.54
C VAL A 59 -6.41 -7.08 10.34
N PRO A 60 -6.47 -6.51 11.56
CA PRO A 60 -5.27 -6.12 12.30
C PRO A 60 -4.35 -7.30 12.64
N GLU A 61 -4.87 -8.50 12.87
CA GLU A 61 -4.09 -9.69 13.23
C GLU A 61 -3.10 -10.12 12.14
N GLN A 62 -3.30 -9.67 10.89
CA GLN A 62 -2.43 -10.00 9.77
C GLN A 62 -1.15 -9.16 9.73
N VAL A 63 -1.13 -7.97 10.33
CA VAL A 63 -0.08 -6.95 10.17
C VAL A 63 1.32 -7.52 10.37
N ALA A 64 1.60 -8.08 11.56
CA ALA A 64 2.94 -8.57 11.89
C ALA A 64 3.40 -9.72 10.97
N SER A 65 2.48 -10.63 10.61
CA SER A 65 2.78 -11.77 9.74
C SER A 65 3.09 -11.35 8.31
N ILE A 66 2.36 -10.36 7.79
CA ILE A 66 2.60 -9.78 6.46
C ILE A 66 3.94 -9.03 6.45
N ASN A 67 4.24 -8.24 7.48
CA ASN A 67 5.50 -7.51 7.56
C ASN A 67 6.70 -8.45 7.64
N ASN A 68 6.60 -9.56 8.38
CA ASN A 68 7.65 -10.59 8.40
C ASN A 68 7.87 -11.20 7.01
N PHE A 69 6.79 -11.51 6.28
CA PHE A 69 6.88 -12.05 4.92
C PHE A 69 7.53 -11.06 3.94
N LEU A 70 7.12 -9.79 3.98
CA LEU A 70 7.71 -8.74 3.13
C LEU A 70 9.19 -8.54 3.44
N ALA A 71 9.54 -8.41 4.72
CA ALA A 71 10.91 -8.23 5.18
C ALA A 71 11.81 -9.41 4.80
N GLU A 72 11.31 -10.65 4.90
CA GLU A 72 12.07 -11.82 4.50
C GLU A 72 12.39 -11.79 3.00
N ASN A 73 11.46 -11.38 2.16
CA ASN A 73 11.68 -11.25 0.72
C ASN A 73 12.64 -10.10 0.39
N VAL A 74 12.50 -8.93 1.04
CA VAL A 74 13.45 -7.82 0.91
C VAL A 74 14.85 -8.26 1.31
N ARG A 75 15.01 -9.00 2.42
CA ARG A 75 16.31 -9.51 2.86
C ARG A 75 16.94 -10.48 1.83
N LYS A 76 16.14 -11.33 1.19
CA LYS A 76 16.62 -12.30 0.19
C LYS A 76 16.93 -11.65 -1.17
N HIS A 77 16.25 -10.57 -1.53
CA HIS A 77 16.24 -10.00 -2.87
C HIS A 77 16.34 -8.46 -2.87
N GLY A 78 17.08 -7.88 -1.92
CA GLY A 78 17.12 -6.43 -1.69
C GLY A 78 17.74 -5.61 -2.83
N ASP A 79 18.44 -6.27 -3.77
CA ASP A 79 18.87 -5.66 -5.03
C ASP A 79 17.68 -5.33 -5.94
N LYS A 80 16.58 -6.09 -5.84
CA LYS A 80 15.39 -6.00 -6.71
C LYS A 80 14.12 -5.54 -5.99
N LEU A 81 14.02 -5.72 -4.67
CA LEU A 81 12.79 -5.48 -3.93
C LEU A 81 12.92 -4.30 -2.97
N ILE A 82 11.87 -3.46 -2.96
CA ILE A 82 11.66 -2.38 -2.01
C ILE A 82 10.35 -2.69 -1.28
N GLY A 83 10.39 -2.91 0.04
CA GLY A 83 9.21 -3.34 0.79
C GLY A 83 8.49 -2.19 1.48
N PHE A 84 7.17 -2.12 1.32
CA PHE A 84 6.30 -1.27 2.14
C PHE A 84 5.53 -2.16 3.12
N CYS A 85 5.60 -1.86 4.41
CA CYS A 85 4.89 -2.61 5.44
C CYS A 85 3.37 -2.43 5.32
N ALA A 86 2.64 -3.50 5.62
CA ALA A 86 1.22 -3.40 5.86
C ALA A 86 0.97 -2.78 7.24
N MET A 87 -0.13 -2.03 7.35
CA MET A 87 -0.66 -1.56 8.63
C MET A 87 -2.18 -1.60 8.60
N HIS A 88 -2.82 -1.60 9.76
CA HIS A 88 -4.27 -1.53 9.91
C HIS A 88 -4.63 -0.51 11.00
N PRO A 89 -5.64 0.35 10.81
CA PRO A 89 -5.99 1.38 11.81
C PRO A 89 -6.38 0.81 13.19
N ASP A 90 -6.97 -0.39 13.21
CA ASP A 90 -7.36 -1.06 14.47
C ASP A 90 -6.22 -1.89 15.11
N PHE A 91 -5.00 -1.86 14.56
CA PHE A 91 -3.86 -2.58 15.13
C PHE A 91 -3.41 -1.93 16.44
N GLN A 92 -3.09 -2.74 17.46
CA GLN A 92 -2.61 -2.23 18.75
C GLN A 92 -1.09 -2.09 18.73
N GLY A 93 -0.59 -0.91 19.12
CA GLY A 93 0.85 -0.63 19.13
C GLY A 93 1.42 -0.31 17.75
N ILE A 94 0.72 0.55 17.00
CA ILE A 94 1.10 0.95 15.63
C ILE A 94 2.52 1.49 15.57
N GLU A 95 2.88 2.41 16.47
CA GLU A 95 4.23 3.00 16.48
C GLU A 95 5.32 1.94 16.65
N ALA A 96 5.15 1.01 17.60
CA ALA A 96 6.13 -0.05 17.84
C ALA A 96 6.28 -1.00 16.65
N GLU A 97 5.18 -1.36 15.99
CA GLU A 97 5.23 -2.20 14.80
C GLU A 97 5.84 -1.49 13.59
N LEU A 98 5.61 -0.18 13.43
CA LEU A 98 6.25 0.61 12.37
C LEU A 98 7.76 0.73 12.59
N GLU A 99 8.22 0.98 13.81
CA GLU A 99 9.67 0.97 14.09
C GLU A 99 10.27 -0.43 13.85
N ARG A 100 9.59 -1.50 14.27
CA ARG A 100 10.01 -2.88 13.96
C ARG A 100 10.09 -3.13 12.45
N ALA A 101 9.12 -2.64 11.67
CA ALA A 101 9.11 -2.76 10.22
C ALA A 101 10.32 -2.04 9.57
N ARG A 102 10.67 -0.86 10.08
CA ARG A 102 11.87 -0.10 9.63
C ARG A 102 13.16 -0.83 9.95
N GLU A 103 13.29 -1.36 11.16
CA GLU A 103 14.45 -2.17 11.57
C GLU A 103 14.61 -3.42 10.71
N MET A 104 13.51 -3.98 10.21
CA MET A 104 13.50 -5.10 9.25
C MET A 104 13.79 -4.68 7.79
N GLY A 105 13.97 -3.39 7.52
CA GLY A 105 14.31 -2.86 6.20
C GLY A 105 13.10 -2.52 5.30
N LEU A 106 11.90 -2.41 5.86
CA LEU A 106 10.73 -1.89 5.15
C LEU A 106 10.74 -0.36 5.20
N VAL A 107 10.46 0.28 4.06
CA VAL A 107 10.77 1.71 3.86
C VAL A 107 9.55 2.60 3.62
N GLY A 108 8.34 2.03 3.57
CA GLY A 108 7.09 2.77 3.42
C GLY A 108 5.91 1.99 4.00
N ILE A 109 4.73 2.58 4.02
CA ILE A 109 3.50 1.98 4.56
C ILE A 109 2.48 1.83 3.44
N LYS A 110 1.83 0.66 3.35
CA LYS A 110 0.73 0.41 2.42
C LYS A 110 -0.61 0.43 3.15
N LEU A 111 -1.52 1.29 2.71
CA LEU A 111 -2.93 1.29 3.13
C LEU A 111 -3.87 1.09 1.94
N HIS A 112 -5.00 0.44 2.22
CA HIS A 112 -6.07 0.17 1.27
C HIS A 112 -7.43 0.40 1.96
N PRO A 113 -7.90 1.65 2.01
CA PRO A 113 -9.16 2.04 2.63
C PRO A 113 -10.34 1.14 2.22
N ASP A 114 -10.45 0.84 0.91
CA ASP A 114 -11.49 0.03 0.27
C ASP A 114 -11.55 -1.46 0.69
N PHE A 115 -10.45 -2.04 1.12
CA PHE A 115 -10.45 -3.38 1.71
C PHE A 115 -10.55 -3.35 3.23
N GLN A 116 -9.96 -2.32 3.84
CA GLN A 116 -9.84 -2.19 5.29
C GLN A 116 -11.05 -1.49 5.93
N ARG A 117 -11.94 -0.93 5.11
CA ARG A 117 -13.21 -0.30 5.51
C ARG A 117 -13.04 0.84 6.50
N PHE A 118 -12.23 1.81 6.12
CA PHE A 118 -12.05 3.05 6.87
C PHE A 118 -11.91 4.22 5.93
N ASP A 119 -12.35 5.40 6.34
CA ASP A 119 -12.08 6.62 5.61
C ASP A 119 -10.62 7.04 5.79
N ILE A 120 -9.95 7.52 4.73
CA ILE A 120 -8.56 8.01 4.85
C ILE A 120 -8.43 9.05 5.97
N ASP A 121 -9.43 9.90 6.17
CA ASP A 121 -9.46 10.95 7.19
C ASP A 121 -10.10 10.53 8.53
N ASP A 122 -10.27 9.23 8.78
CA ASP A 122 -10.75 8.69 10.05
C ASP A 122 -9.68 8.82 11.14
N GLU A 123 -10.07 9.32 12.32
CA GLU A 123 -9.17 9.55 13.45
C GLU A 123 -8.46 8.26 13.91
N LYS A 124 -9.08 7.09 13.70
CA LYS A 124 -8.43 5.81 14.02
C LYS A 124 -7.16 5.55 13.19
N ALA A 125 -7.04 6.16 12.02
CA ALA A 125 -5.84 6.06 11.19
C ALA A 125 -4.77 7.10 11.55
N PHE A 126 -5.10 8.13 12.35
CA PHE A 126 -4.17 9.23 12.64
C PHE A 126 -2.94 8.78 13.43
N GLU A 127 -3.02 7.72 14.23
CA GLU A 127 -1.85 7.16 14.89
C GLU A 127 -0.81 6.65 13.86
N ILE A 128 -1.27 6.04 12.76
CA ILE A 128 -0.39 5.62 11.66
C ILE A 128 0.29 6.84 11.06
N TYR A 129 -0.46 7.90 10.78
CA TYR A 129 0.08 9.10 10.14
C TYR A 129 1.08 9.83 11.04
N ARG A 130 0.77 10.00 12.33
CA ARG A 130 1.70 10.57 13.32
C ARG A 130 3.00 9.77 13.44
N ALA A 131 2.91 8.44 13.41
CA ALA A 131 4.08 7.59 13.49
C ALA A 131 4.89 7.55 12.18
N ALA A 132 4.30 7.89 11.04
CA ALA A 132 4.92 7.88 9.73
C ALA A 132 5.52 9.23 9.30
N GLU A 133 4.92 10.34 9.73
CA GLU A 133 5.29 11.71 9.35
C GLU A 133 6.79 11.98 9.55
N GLY A 134 7.49 12.42 8.50
CA GLY A 134 8.94 12.63 8.48
C GLY A 134 9.81 11.37 8.61
N LYS A 135 9.23 10.17 8.62
CA LYS A 135 9.93 8.89 8.82
C LYS A 135 9.74 7.89 7.67
N MET A 136 8.52 7.77 7.13
CA MET A 136 8.16 6.81 6.09
C MET A 136 7.03 7.37 5.19
N PRO A 137 7.11 7.21 3.86
CA PRO A 137 5.99 7.52 2.99
C PRO A 137 4.83 6.53 3.18
N VAL A 138 3.61 7.03 3.00
CA VAL A 138 2.37 6.24 3.04
C VAL A 138 1.74 6.18 1.66
N LEU A 139 1.68 4.97 1.10
CA LEU A 139 1.02 4.69 -0.17
C LEU A 139 -0.43 4.27 0.05
N PHE A 140 -1.36 5.13 -0.36
CA PHE A 140 -2.79 4.88 -0.30
C PHE A 140 -3.29 4.26 -1.60
N HIS A 141 -4.16 3.27 -1.49
CA HIS A 141 -5.04 2.91 -2.60
C HIS A 141 -6.11 3.98 -2.74
N THR A 142 -6.24 4.56 -3.93
CA THR A 142 -7.23 5.61 -4.22
C THR A 142 -7.97 5.36 -5.52
N GLY A 143 -9.13 5.98 -5.70
CA GLY A 143 -9.93 5.88 -6.92
C GLY A 143 -10.85 4.67 -6.99
N ASP A 144 -11.26 4.14 -5.85
CA ASP A 144 -12.31 3.12 -5.85
C ASP A 144 -13.68 3.77 -6.02
N TYR A 145 -14.32 3.53 -7.17
CA TYR A 145 -15.62 4.12 -7.48
C TYR A 145 -16.78 3.53 -6.66
N ARG A 146 -16.57 2.42 -5.95
CA ARG A 146 -17.63 1.71 -5.22
C ARG A 146 -17.92 2.32 -3.85
N THR A 147 -16.96 3.05 -3.28
CA THR A 147 -17.06 3.60 -1.93
C THR A 147 -16.63 5.07 -1.88
N GLY A 148 -16.80 5.69 -0.70
CA GLY A 148 -16.31 7.04 -0.43
C GLY A 148 -15.00 7.08 0.37
N TRP A 149 -14.41 5.92 0.68
CA TRP A 149 -13.36 5.80 1.70
C TRP A 149 -12.02 6.40 1.27
N SER A 150 -11.70 6.31 -0.02
CA SER A 150 -10.44 6.78 -0.60
C SER A 150 -10.57 8.02 -1.50
N LYS A 151 -11.58 8.86 -1.23
CA LYS A 151 -11.82 10.09 -1.99
C LYS A 151 -10.69 11.12 -1.83
N PRO A 152 -10.36 11.88 -2.89
CA PRO A 152 -9.22 12.77 -2.89
C PRO A 152 -9.32 13.90 -1.86
N GLU A 153 -10.52 14.40 -1.57
CA GLU A 153 -10.73 15.46 -0.55
C GLU A 153 -10.39 14.98 0.86
N LYS A 154 -10.58 13.69 1.15
CA LYS A 154 -10.23 13.08 2.44
C LYS A 154 -8.72 13.00 2.60
N MET A 155 -8.02 12.60 1.54
CA MET A 155 -6.57 12.57 1.55
C MET A 155 -5.97 13.98 1.62
N ALA A 156 -6.54 14.96 0.92
CA ALA A 156 -6.15 16.36 1.03
C ALA A 156 -6.27 16.88 2.48
N LYS A 157 -7.35 16.54 3.18
CA LYS A 157 -7.52 16.84 4.61
C LYS A 157 -6.45 16.20 5.48
N VAL A 158 -6.06 14.95 5.22
CA VAL A 158 -4.94 14.30 5.94
C VAL A 158 -3.63 15.04 5.69
N MET A 159 -3.34 15.44 4.46
CA MET A 159 -2.13 16.22 4.14
C MET A 159 -2.11 17.60 4.84
N ASP A 160 -3.28 18.22 5.05
CA ASP A 160 -3.39 19.48 5.79
C ASP A 160 -3.18 19.27 7.31
N LEU A 161 -3.60 18.12 7.85
CA LEU A 161 -3.44 17.77 9.26
C LEU A 161 -2.03 17.26 9.61
N PHE A 162 -1.35 16.60 8.67
CA PHE A 162 -0.02 16.01 8.81
C PHE A 162 0.92 16.52 7.71
N PRO A 163 1.36 17.78 7.80
CA PRO A 163 2.02 18.49 6.68
C PRO A 163 3.39 17.95 6.28
N ASN A 164 4.05 17.13 7.12
CA ASN A 164 5.31 16.45 6.79
C ASN A 164 5.11 14.97 6.44
N LEU A 165 3.85 14.53 6.26
CA LEU A 165 3.56 13.17 5.83
C LEU A 165 3.83 13.05 4.33
N ASP A 166 4.80 12.23 3.96
CA ASP A 166 5.03 11.90 2.57
C ASP A 166 3.92 10.95 2.09
N VAL A 167 3.09 11.41 1.17
CA VAL A 167 1.93 10.67 0.65
C VAL A 167 2.21 10.21 -0.78
N ILE A 168 1.81 8.97 -1.09
CA ILE A 168 1.79 8.45 -2.46
C ILE A 168 0.36 8.00 -2.77
N ALA A 169 -0.27 8.61 -3.77
CA ALA A 169 -1.63 8.28 -4.16
C ALA A 169 -1.65 7.37 -5.40
N SER A 170 -1.81 6.06 -5.18
CA SER A 170 -1.86 5.10 -6.30
C SER A 170 -3.11 5.28 -7.18
N HIS A 171 -3.07 4.77 -8.41
CA HIS A 171 -4.12 4.93 -9.42
C HIS A 171 -4.41 6.38 -9.76
N PHE A 172 -3.34 7.12 -10.11
CA PHE A 172 -3.40 8.53 -10.51
C PHE A 172 -4.07 9.43 -9.46
N GLY A 173 -3.97 9.07 -8.18
CA GLY A 173 -4.54 9.83 -7.08
C GLY A 173 -6.08 9.87 -7.03
N GLY A 174 -6.75 8.97 -7.74
CA GLY A 174 -8.20 8.91 -7.81
C GLY A 174 -8.70 8.79 -9.25
N TRP A 175 -8.25 7.78 -10.01
CA TRP A 175 -8.56 7.63 -11.43
C TRP A 175 -10.06 7.73 -11.78
N SER A 176 -10.95 7.32 -10.86
CA SER A 176 -12.41 7.42 -11.01
C SER A 176 -12.98 8.81 -10.71
N GLU A 177 -12.18 9.71 -10.15
CA GLU A 177 -12.52 11.05 -9.65
C GLU A 177 -11.71 12.13 -10.41
N TRP A 178 -11.48 11.91 -11.71
CA TRP A 178 -10.58 12.70 -12.55
C TRP A 178 -10.83 14.22 -12.51
N GLU A 179 -12.09 14.65 -12.36
CA GLU A 179 -12.44 16.06 -12.28
C GLU A 179 -12.10 16.71 -10.93
N ARG A 180 -12.08 15.91 -9.84
CA ARG A 180 -11.92 16.40 -8.47
C ARG A 180 -10.48 16.30 -7.98
N THR A 181 -9.79 15.24 -8.36
CA THR A 181 -8.40 14.96 -7.96
C THR A 181 -7.45 16.15 -8.18
N PRO A 182 -7.44 16.83 -9.35
CA PRO A 182 -6.54 17.97 -9.58
C PRO A 182 -6.81 19.15 -8.65
N GLU A 183 -8.07 19.45 -8.34
CA GLU A 183 -8.40 20.56 -7.43
C GLU A 183 -8.09 20.19 -5.97
N ALA A 184 -8.40 18.96 -5.56
CA ALA A 184 -8.09 18.47 -4.21
C ALA A 184 -6.59 18.51 -3.90
N TYR A 185 -5.73 18.17 -4.87
CA TYR A 185 -4.27 18.13 -4.67
C TYR A 185 -3.54 19.38 -5.15
N LYS A 186 -4.27 20.43 -5.53
CA LYS A 186 -3.68 21.67 -6.01
C LYS A 186 -2.72 22.27 -4.96
N GLY A 187 -1.46 22.44 -5.35
CA GLY A 187 -0.42 22.99 -4.49
C GLY A 187 0.11 22.00 -3.43
N ARG A 188 -0.29 20.74 -3.47
CA ARG A 188 0.17 19.67 -2.57
C ARG A 188 1.17 18.76 -3.28
N ASN A 189 2.09 18.18 -2.51
CA ASN A 189 3.05 17.18 -3.02
C ASN A 189 2.48 15.77 -2.80
N VAL A 190 2.07 15.11 -3.88
CA VAL A 190 1.34 13.82 -3.89
C VAL A 190 1.79 12.91 -5.03
#